data_AF-A0A5B8UAB6-F1
#
_entry.id   AF-A0A5B8UAB6-F1
#
_cell.length_a   1.000
_cell.length_b   1.000
_cell.length_c   1.000
_cell.angle_alpha   90.00
_cell.angle_beta   90.00
_cell.angle_gamma   90.00
#
_symmetry.space_group_name_H-M   'P 1'
#
loop_
_entity.id
_entity.type
_entity.pdbx_description
1 polymer ?
#
loop_
_entity_poly.entity_id
_entity_poly.type
_entity_poly.pdbx_seq_one_letter_code
_entity_poly.pdbx_strand_id
1 'polypeptide(L)'
;MADDDDEPRAAGSEPRSRADQLRSAVEQAFGATAQGTGPVRERAQELAEELAGAASRFREVLEELRPPTGDELSELRARLDALERRVGELEAGPKAAPKPRPKARPKAKTAPEAPAPRARKPAAPRAPRGGAPS
;
A
#
# COMPACT_ATOMS: atom_id res chain seq x y z
N MET A 1 2.38 -52.75 -69.19
CA MET A 1 1.68 -53.26 -68.02
C MET A 1 2.61 -52.97 -66.87
N ALA A 2 2.41 -51.82 -66.24
CA ALA A 2 3.20 -51.36 -65.11
C ALA A 2 2.44 -51.83 -63.87
N ASP A 3 3.10 -52.65 -63.05
CA ASP A 3 2.61 -53.02 -61.73
C ASP A 3 2.97 -51.87 -60.79
N ASP A 4 1.95 -51.12 -60.36
CA ASP A 4 2.00 -50.15 -59.26
C ASP A 4 2.05 -50.93 -57.93
N ASP A 5 3.26 -51.16 -57.42
CA ASP A 5 3.50 -51.56 -56.02
C ASP A 5 3.24 -50.35 -55.09
N ASP A 6 1.98 -50.13 -54.72
CA ASP A 6 1.57 -49.21 -53.65
C ASP A 6 1.74 -49.91 -52.28
N GLU A 7 2.96 -49.88 -51.75
CA GLU A 7 3.24 -50.28 -50.37
C GLU A 7 2.66 -49.23 -49.40
N PRO A 8 1.77 -49.59 -48.46
CA PRO A 8 1.27 -48.65 -47.48
C PRO A 8 2.37 -48.32 -46.48
N ARG A 9 2.90 -47.10 -46.57
CA ARG A 9 3.80 -46.49 -45.58
C ARG A 9 3.21 -46.65 -44.18
N ALA A 10 3.86 -47.50 -43.37
CA ALA A 10 3.59 -47.64 -41.96
C ALA A 10 3.60 -46.24 -41.29
N ALA A 11 2.44 -45.84 -40.79
CA ALA A 11 2.22 -44.62 -40.05
C ALA A 11 3.16 -44.56 -38.84
N GLY A 12 3.76 -43.38 -38.63
CA GLY A 12 4.71 -43.13 -37.56
C GLY A 12 4.13 -43.41 -36.18
N SER A 13 4.75 -44.33 -35.45
CA SER A 13 4.59 -44.42 -34.01
C SER A 13 5.40 -43.29 -33.37
N GLU A 14 4.75 -42.15 -33.09
CA GLU A 14 5.38 -41.11 -32.27
C GLU A 14 5.76 -41.71 -30.90
N PRO A 15 6.97 -41.44 -30.39
CA PRO A 15 7.37 -41.92 -29.07
C PRO A 15 6.44 -41.27 -28.04
N ARG A 16 5.62 -42.10 -27.36
CA ARG A 16 4.70 -41.66 -26.29
C ARG A 16 5.42 -40.66 -25.38
N SER A 17 4.83 -39.47 -25.22
CA SER A 17 5.40 -38.41 -24.39
C SER A 17 5.68 -38.95 -22.99
N ARG A 18 6.77 -38.48 -22.36
CA ARG A 18 7.13 -38.84 -20.98
C ARG A 18 5.96 -38.59 -20.02
N ALA A 19 5.14 -37.58 -20.27
CA ALA A 19 3.94 -37.29 -19.51
C ALA A 19 2.87 -38.39 -19.64
N ASP A 20 2.68 -38.94 -20.84
CA ASP A 20 1.71 -40.02 -21.09
C ASP A 20 2.17 -41.34 -20.46
N GLN A 21 3.48 -41.60 -20.46
CA GLN A 21 4.06 -42.76 -19.77
C GLN A 21 3.86 -42.68 -18.25
N LEU A 22 4.06 -41.49 -17.67
CA LEU A 22 3.78 -41.25 -16.25
C LEU A 22 2.29 -41.42 -15.93
N ARG A 23 1.41 -40.87 -16.77
CA ARG A 23 -0.04 -41.04 -16.61
C ARG A 23 -0.44 -42.51 -16.63
N SER A 24 0.03 -43.27 -17.61
CA SER A 24 -0.28 -44.71 -17.74
C SER A 24 0.26 -45.52 -16.56
N ALA A 25 1.47 -45.23 -16.08
CA ALA A 25 2.05 -45.91 -14.92
C ALA A 25 1.26 -45.62 -13.64
N VAL A 26 0.82 -44.37 -13.45
CA VAL A 26 -0.01 -43.96 -12.32
C VAL A 26 -1.39 -44.64 -12.37
N GLU A 27 -2.04 -44.65 -13.52
CA GLU A 27 -3.33 -45.35 -13.70
C GLU A 27 -3.22 -46.85 -13.42
N GLN A 28 -2.14 -47.49 -13.86
CA GLN A 28 -1.89 -48.90 -13.60
C GLN A 28 -1.63 -49.18 -12.11
N ALA A 29 -0.89 -48.31 -11.43
CA ALA A 29 -0.65 -48.40 -10.00
C ALA A 29 -1.94 -48.25 -9.18
N PHE A 30 -2.80 -47.27 -9.53
CA PHE A 30 -4.11 -47.10 -8.89
C PHE A 30 -5.08 -48.25 -9.20
N GLY A 31 -5.05 -48.80 -10.42
CA GLY A 31 -5.80 -50.00 -10.76
C GLY A 31 -5.41 -51.22 -9.91
N ALA A 32 -4.10 -51.38 -9.65
CA ALA A 32 -3.57 -52.45 -8.81
C ALA A 32 -3.94 -52.27 -7.32
N THR A 33 -3.94 -51.04 -6.80
CA THR A 33 -4.34 -50.78 -5.40
C THR A 33 -5.84 -50.92 -5.18
N ALA A 34 -6.68 -50.60 -6.17
CA ALA A 34 -8.14 -50.78 -6.10
C ALA A 34 -8.57 -52.25 -5.98
N GLN A 35 -7.75 -53.20 -6.44
CA GLN A 35 -7.97 -54.64 -6.28
C GLN A 35 -7.29 -55.22 -5.03
N GLY A 36 -6.55 -54.41 -4.28
CA GLY A 36 -5.80 -54.84 -3.10
C GLY A 36 -6.69 -55.07 -1.88
N THR A 37 -6.49 -56.21 -1.19
CA THR A 37 -7.13 -56.49 0.09
C THR A 37 -6.41 -55.80 1.26
N GLY A 38 -7.19 -55.37 2.26
CA GLY A 38 -6.77 -54.86 3.58
C GLY A 38 -5.50 -53.97 3.62
N PRO A 39 -4.32 -54.56 3.89
CA PRO A 39 -3.07 -53.81 4.08
C PRO A 39 -2.64 -52.97 2.87
N VAL A 40 -3.02 -53.36 1.64
CA VAL A 40 -2.72 -52.55 0.43
C VAL A 40 -3.56 -51.28 0.39
N ARG A 41 -4.80 -51.32 0.93
CA ARG A 41 -5.69 -50.17 1.00
C ARG A 41 -5.22 -49.14 2.02
N GLU A 42 -4.75 -49.60 3.18
CA GLU A 42 -4.18 -48.72 4.22
C GLU A 42 -2.94 -48.00 3.71
N ARG A 43 -2.01 -48.72 3.04
CA ARG A 43 -0.85 -48.10 2.39
C ARG A 43 -1.22 -47.12 1.28
N ALA A 44 -2.27 -47.42 0.51
CA ALA A 44 -2.74 -46.50 -0.52
C ALA A 44 -3.35 -45.21 0.09
N GLN A 45 -4.00 -45.31 1.25
CA GLN A 45 -4.52 -44.16 1.98
C GLN A 45 -3.39 -43.30 2.54
N GLU A 46 -2.39 -43.90 3.19
CA GLU A 46 -1.20 -43.18 3.68
C GLU A 46 -0.50 -42.41 2.53
N LEU A 47 -0.29 -43.06 1.38
CA LEU A 47 0.30 -42.42 0.20
C LEU A 47 -0.56 -41.29 -0.37
N ALA A 48 -1.89 -41.45 -0.36
CA ALA A 48 -2.80 -40.41 -0.82
C ALA A 48 -2.76 -39.18 0.09
N GLU A 49 -2.67 -39.38 1.41
CA GLU A 49 -2.54 -38.31 2.40
C GLU A 49 -1.19 -37.59 2.27
N GLU A 50 -0.08 -38.33 2.11
CA GLU A 50 1.24 -37.76 1.87
C GLU A 50 1.28 -36.97 0.55
N LEU A 51 0.69 -37.51 -0.52
CA LEU A 51 0.60 -36.84 -1.81
C LEU A 51 -0.25 -35.57 -1.72
N ALA A 52 -1.39 -35.63 -1.02
CA ALA A 52 -2.23 -34.45 -0.80
C ALA A 52 -1.46 -33.37 -0.04
N GLY A 53 -0.71 -33.74 1.00
CA GLY A 53 0.15 -32.82 1.75
C GLY A 53 1.29 -32.24 0.91
N ALA A 54 1.91 -33.05 0.04
CA ALA A 54 2.93 -32.59 -0.90
C ALA A 54 2.35 -31.65 -1.98
N ALA A 55 1.19 -31.98 -2.53
CA ALA A 55 0.51 -31.19 -3.55
C ALA A 55 0.05 -29.83 -3.00
N SER A 56 -0.43 -29.77 -1.76
CA SER A 56 -0.77 -28.51 -1.09
C SER A 56 0.44 -27.60 -0.95
N ARG A 57 1.57 -28.12 -0.43
CA ARG A 57 2.84 -27.36 -0.33
C ARG A 57 3.35 -26.92 -1.69
N PHE A 58 3.24 -27.78 -2.71
CA PHE A 58 3.64 -27.42 -4.07
C PHE A 58 2.78 -26.29 -4.65
N ARG A 59 1.47 -26.32 -4.41
CA ARG A 59 0.57 -25.22 -4.79
C ARG A 59 0.95 -23.91 -4.10
N GLU A 60 1.24 -23.94 -2.80
CA GLU A 60 1.66 -22.74 -2.05
C GLU A 60 2.92 -22.12 -2.66
N VAL A 61 3.94 -22.93 -2.96
CA VAL A 61 5.17 -22.46 -3.63
C VAL A 61 4.88 -21.92 -5.03
N LEU A 62 3.95 -22.52 -5.78
CA LEU A 62 3.56 -22.01 -7.09
C LEU A 62 2.82 -20.67 -7.01
N GLU A 63 1.98 -20.45 -6.00
CA GLU A 63 1.34 -19.16 -5.78
C GLU A 63 2.37 -18.11 -5.34
N GLU A 64 3.39 -18.47 -4.55
CA GLU A 64 4.50 -17.58 -4.19
C GLU A 64 5.36 -17.21 -5.40
N LEU A 65 5.62 -18.16 -6.30
CA LEU A 65 6.38 -17.95 -7.53
C LEU A 65 5.56 -17.35 -8.66
N ARG A 66 4.25 -17.19 -8.47
CA ARG A 66 3.37 -16.64 -9.49
C ARG A 66 3.81 -15.21 -9.79
N PRO A 67 4.09 -14.88 -11.07
CA PRO A 67 4.43 -13.51 -11.42
C PRO A 67 3.24 -12.60 -11.08
N PRO A 68 3.50 -11.39 -10.56
CA PRO A 68 2.44 -10.45 -10.21
C PRO A 68 1.59 -10.15 -11.45
N THR A 69 0.28 -10.10 -11.24
CA THR A 69 -0.67 -9.89 -12.35
C THR A 69 -0.58 -8.45 -12.87
N GLY A 70 -1.04 -8.23 -14.11
CA GLY A 70 -1.06 -6.88 -14.69
C GLY A 70 -1.88 -5.88 -13.88
N ASP A 71 -2.96 -6.36 -13.24
CA ASP A 71 -3.82 -5.56 -12.38
C ASP A 71 -3.12 -5.18 -11.07
N GLU A 72 -2.43 -6.14 -10.42
CA GLU A 72 -1.62 -5.88 -9.22
C GLU A 72 -0.50 -4.86 -9.50
N LEU A 73 0.17 -4.98 -10.65
CA LEU A 73 1.19 -4.01 -11.06
C LEU A 73 0.59 -2.62 -11.33
N SER A 74 -0.60 -2.56 -11.92
CA SER A 74 -1.31 -1.31 -12.17
C SER A 74 -1.75 -0.64 -10.88
N GLU A 75 -2.25 -1.41 -9.91
CA GLU A 75 -2.59 -0.92 -8.58
C GLU A 75 -1.35 -0.44 -7.82
N LEU A 76 -0.24 -1.19 -7.89
CA LEU A 76 1.03 -0.80 -7.27
C LEU A 76 1.54 0.53 -7.84
N ARG A 77 1.47 0.73 -9.15
CA ARG A 77 1.83 2.01 -9.80
C ARG A 77 0.95 3.15 -9.32
N ALA A 78 -0.36 2.96 -9.26
CA ALA A 78 -1.29 3.98 -8.75
C ALA A 78 -0.98 4.36 -7.29
N ARG A 79 -0.62 3.38 -6.45
CA ARG A 79 -0.20 3.61 -5.07
C ARG A 79 1.13 4.37 -5.00
N LEU A 80 2.10 4.04 -5.84
CA LEU A 80 3.37 4.76 -5.94
C LEU A 80 3.15 6.23 -6.36
N ASP A 81 2.37 6.48 -7.41
CA ASP A 81 2.05 7.84 -7.88
C ASP A 81 1.40 8.68 -6.76
N ALA A 82 0.49 8.08 -5.98
CA ALA A 82 -0.14 8.76 -4.85
C ALA A 82 0.85 9.08 -3.74
N LEU A 83 1.82 8.18 -3.49
CA LEU A 83 2.85 8.39 -2.48
C LEU A 83 3.84 9.48 -2.91
N GLU A 84 4.26 9.47 -4.18
CA GLU A 84 5.12 10.50 -4.76
C GLU A 84 4.50 11.89 -4.66
N ARG A 85 3.19 12.02 -4.95
CA ARG A 85 2.47 13.30 -4.76
C ARG A 85 2.51 13.79 -3.32
N ARG A 86 2.26 12.89 -2.35
CA ARG A 86 2.28 13.23 -0.92
C ARG A 86 3.68 13.64 -0.46
N VAL A 87 4.71 12.93 -0.92
CA VAL A 87 6.09 13.30 -0.65
C VAL A 87 6.38 14.69 -1.23
N GLY A 88 5.98 14.96 -2.47
CA GLY A 88 6.12 16.27 -3.09
C GLY A 88 5.40 17.41 -2.33
N GLU A 89 4.19 17.16 -1.81
CA GLU A 89 3.47 18.12 -0.98
C GLU A 89 4.16 18.40 0.36
N LEU A 90 4.74 17.36 0.97
CA LEU A 90 5.49 17.49 2.22
C LEU A 90 6.83 18.22 2.01
N GLU A 91 7.53 17.92 0.90
CA GLU A 91 8.79 18.56 0.53
C GLU A 91 8.61 20.02 0.11
N ALA A 92 7.47 20.37 -0.51
CA ALA A 92 7.13 21.76 -0.82
C ALA A 92 6.96 22.63 0.45
N GLY A 93 6.85 22.00 1.63
CA GLY A 93 6.66 22.66 2.90
C GLY A 93 5.24 23.26 3.06
N PRO A 94 4.89 23.72 4.27
CA PRO A 94 3.59 24.33 4.49
C PRO A 94 3.43 25.57 3.61
N LYS A 95 2.47 25.51 2.68
CA LYS A 95 2.11 26.65 1.84
C LYS A 95 1.68 27.79 2.76
N ALA A 96 2.51 28.84 2.83
CA ALA A 96 2.32 29.92 3.79
C ALA A 96 0.89 30.49 3.64
N ALA A 97 0.12 30.42 4.73
CA ALA A 97 -1.22 31.00 4.75
C ALA A 97 -1.13 32.50 4.42
N PRO A 98 -2.08 33.04 3.64
CA PRO A 98 -2.09 34.47 3.33
C PRO A 98 -2.16 35.26 4.63
N LYS A 99 -1.13 36.08 4.88
CA LYS A 99 -1.09 36.96 6.07
C LYS A 99 -2.36 37.79 6.12
N PRO A 100 -3.13 37.77 7.24
CA PRO A 100 -4.29 38.61 7.37
C PRO A 100 -3.85 40.07 7.22
N ARG A 101 -4.44 40.77 6.24
CA ARG A 101 -4.18 42.20 6.03
C ARG A 101 -4.53 42.97 7.31
N PRO A 102 -3.65 43.84 7.82
CA PRO A 102 -3.96 44.62 9.00
C PRO A 102 -5.18 45.49 8.73
N LYS A 103 -6.25 45.31 9.53
CA LYS A 103 -7.40 46.20 9.52
C LYS A 103 -6.91 47.61 9.88
N ALA A 104 -7.10 48.56 8.97
CA ALA A 104 -6.76 49.96 9.20
C ALA A 104 -7.46 50.45 10.48
N ARG A 105 -6.68 50.90 11.46
CA ARG A 105 -7.22 51.55 12.66
C ARG A 105 -7.95 52.83 12.23
N PRO A 106 -9.19 53.07 12.68
CA PRO A 106 -9.86 54.34 12.42
C PRO A 106 -9.07 55.48 13.06
N LYS A 107 -8.80 56.54 12.29
CA LYS A 107 -8.17 57.77 12.78
C LYS A 107 -9.06 58.37 13.88
N ALA A 108 -8.51 58.51 15.08
CA ALA A 108 -9.14 59.26 16.14
C ALA A 108 -9.36 60.71 15.67
N LYS A 109 -10.62 61.17 15.74
CA LYS A 109 -10.96 62.57 15.52
C LYS A 109 -10.37 63.39 16.67
N THR A 110 -9.53 64.37 16.34
CA THR A 110 -9.04 65.38 17.28
C THR A 110 -10.21 66.10 17.91
N ALA A 111 -10.25 66.13 19.25
CA ALA A 111 -11.21 66.88 20.03
C ALA A 111 -10.95 68.40 19.88
N PRO A 112 -11.98 69.25 19.91
CA PRO A 112 -11.80 70.70 19.85
C PRO A 112 -11.18 71.23 21.15
N GLU A 113 -10.30 72.21 20.95
CA GLU A 113 -9.54 72.97 21.92
C GLU A 113 -10.43 73.68 22.95
N ALA A 114 -10.15 73.45 24.24
CA ALA A 114 -10.86 74.10 25.35
C ALA A 114 -10.25 75.48 25.64
N PRO A 115 -11.07 76.51 25.95
CA PRO A 115 -10.57 77.86 26.19
C PRO A 115 -9.89 78.00 27.56
N ALA A 116 -8.85 78.84 27.59
CA ALA A 116 -7.92 79.07 28.70
C ALA A 116 -8.58 79.56 30.00
N PRO A 117 -8.10 79.12 31.19
CA PRO A 117 -8.57 79.64 32.46
C PRO A 117 -7.99 81.04 32.77
N ARG A 118 -8.87 81.95 33.17
CA ARG A 118 -8.53 83.30 33.66
C ARG A 118 -7.91 83.22 35.06
N ALA A 119 -6.84 83.99 35.25
CA ALA A 119 -6.10 84.17 36.49
C ALA A 119 -7.00 84.61 37.66
N ARG A 120 -6.85 83.95 38.81
CA ARG A 120 -7.31 84.46 40.12
C ARG A 120 -6.12 84.76 41.02
N LYS A 121 -6.21 85.92 41.68
CA LYS A 121 -5.24 86.61 42.53
C LYS A 121 -4.66 85.73 43.65
N PRO A 122 -3.42 86.03 44.10
CA PRO A 122 -2.74 85.30 45.18
C PRO A 122 -3.25 85.73 46.56
N ALA A 123 -3.39 84.75 47.46
CA ALA A 123 -3.49 84.98 48.89
C ALA A 123 -2.15 84.62 49.55
N ALA A 124 -1.75 85.47 50.49
CA ALA A 124 -0.43 85.62 51.09
C ALA A 124 -0.04 84.46 52.06
N PRO A 125 1.24 84.40 52.50
CA PRO A 125 1.89 83.21 53.00
C PRO A 125 1.68 83.00 54.51
N ARG A 126 1.71 81.73 54.94
CA ARG A 126 2.07 81.38 56.32
C ARG A 126 3.27 80.45 56.30
N ALA A 127 4.34 80.95 56.90
CA ALA A 127 5.59 80.28 57.20
C ALA A 127 5.50 79.56 58.58
N PRO A 128 6.61 79.03 59.15
CA PRO A 128 7.03 77.65 58.94
C PRO A 128 7.19 76.90 60.28
N ARG A 129 7.01 75.57 60.29
CA ARG A 129 7.56 74.67 61.31
C ARG A 129 7.78 73.33 60.61
N GLY A 130 8.98 72.80 60.44
CA GLY A 130 10.11 72.75 61.36
C GLY A 130 10.27 71.27 61.74
N GLY A 131 11.41 70.67 61.37
CA GLY A 131 11.75 69.30 61.77
C GLY A 131 12.19 68.41 60.61
N ALA A 132 13.48 68.48 60.29
CA ALA A 132 14.24 67.40 59.65
C ALA A 132 14.72 66.42 60.74
N PRO A 133 15.66 65.50 60.46
CA PRO A 133 15.53 64.28 59.66
C PRO A 133 16.00 63.03 60.44
N SER A 134 16.02 61.89 59.74
CA SER A 134 16.66 60.59 60.05
C SER A 134 15.82 59.55 60.76
#